data_AF-A0A2E7C381-F1
#
_entry.id   AF-A0A2E7C381-F1
#
_cell.length_a   1.000
_cell.length_b   1.000
_cell.length_c   1.000
_cell.angle_alpha   90.00
_cell.angle_beta   90.00
_cell.angle_gamma   90.00
#
_symmetry.space_group_name_H-M   'P 1'
#
loop_
_entity.id
_entity.type
_entity.pdbx_description
1 polymer ?
#
loop_
_entity_poly.entity_id
_entity_poly.type
_entity_poly.pdbx_seq_one_letter_code
_entity_poly.pdbx_strand_id
1 'polypeptide(L)'
;MFDIGFAELLLIGVVGLLVIGPERLPSTIRTVSAWLAQIRRGFNQIRSEVEQELHNDAIMQELRKTGSDLKRDAQQAGDALKAASGNDSAAAPTPTEGSGAAGPGQVSPGRASPGRASPGQVSPDKEPSGQ
;
A
#
# COMPACT_ATOMS: atom_id res chain seq x y z
N MET A 1 1.15 21.92 17.34
CA MET A 1 1.04 23.18 16.58
C MET A 1 2.43 23.47 16.03
N PHE A 2 2.58 23.45 14.70
CA PHE A 2 3.86 23.75 14.06
C PHE A 2 3.89 25.26 13.82
N ASP A 3 4.29 26.01 14.83
CA ASP A 3 4.61 27.44 14.72
C ASP A 3 5.95 27.58 13.98
N ILE A 4 5.98 27.19 12.71
CA ILE A 4 7.10 27.45 11.81
C ILE A 4 6.92 28.88 11.29
N GLY A 5 7.48 29.83 12.03
CA GLY A 5 7.60 31.22 11.64
C GLY A 5 8.94 31.52 10.97
N PHE A 6 9.09 32.78 10.55
CA PHE A 6 10.36 33.26 10.02
C PHE A 6 11.50 33.16 11.05
N ALA A 7 11.20 33.36 12.33
CA ALA A 7 12.17 33.29 13.42
C ALA A 7 12.75 31.87 13.58
N GLU A 8 11.90 30.84 13.52
CA GLU A 8 12.30 29.43 13.60
C GLU A 8 13.14 29.02 12.39
N LEU A 9 12.77 29.45 11.19
CA LEU A 9 13.58 29.21 9.98
C LEU A 9 14.96 29.85 10.08
N LEU A 10 15.04 31.07 10.62
CA LEU A 10 16.32 31.76 10.83
C LEU A 10 17.17 31.04 11.88
N LEU A 11 16.56 30.59 13.00
CA LEU A 11 17.24 29.81 14.03
C LEU A 11 17.82 28.51 13.47
N ILE A 12 17.02 27.74 12.72
CA ILE A 12 17.47 26.50 12.06
C ILE A 12 18.58 26.81 11.05
N GLY A 13 18.46 27.91 10.31
CA GLY A 13 19.51 28.41 9.43
C GLY A 13 20.82 28.61 10.18
N VAL A 14 20.83 29.43 11.23
CA VAL A 14 22.02 29.72 12.04
C VAL A 14 22.63 28.45 12.62
N VAL A 15 21.82 27.56 13.20
CA VAL A 15 22.29 26.27 13.74
C VAL A 15 22.88 25.40 12.62
N GLY A 16 22.22 25.31 11.46
CA GLY A 16 22.72 24.59 10.30
C GLY A 16 24.05 25.15 9.80
N LEU A 17 24.20 26.48 9.74
CA LEU A 17 25.45 27.14 9.41
C LEU A 17 26.55 26.83 10.43
N LEU A 18 26.24 26.74 11.72
CA LEU A 18 27.23 26.45 12.76
C LEU A 18 27.69 24.99 12.75
N VAL A 19 26.77 24.05 12.57
CA VAL A 19 27.05 22.60 12.62
C VAL A 19 27.76 22.12 11.36
N ILE A 20 27.24 22.48 10.19
CA ILE A 20 27.76 22.03 8.90
C ILE A 20 28.84 22.98 8.38
N GLY A 21 28.77 24.26 8.76
CA GLY A 21 29.59 25.33 8.23
C GLY A 21 28.91 26.08 7.08
N PRO A 22 29.05 27.41 6.99
CA PRO A 22 28.46 28.23 5.92
C PRO A 22 28.95 27.83 4.52
N GLU A 23 30.17 27.32 4.42
CA GLU A 23 30.77 26.89 3.14
C GLU A 23 30.20 25.56 2.63
N ARG A 24 29.75 24.69 3.54
CA ARG A 24 29.32 23.32 3.20
C ARG A 24 27.81 23.19 3.03
N LEU A 25 27.02 24.01 3.73
CA LEU A 25 25.57 24.06 3.59
C LEU A 25 25.09 24.21 2.13
N PRO A 26 25.61 25.17 1.32
CA PRO A 26 25.19 25.31 -0.08
C PRO A 26 25.59 24.09 -0.92
N SER A 27 26.70 23.44 -0.62
CA SER A 27 27.12 22.21 -1.29
C SER A 27 26.18 21.04 -0.95
N THR A 28 25.83 20.86 0.32
CA THR A 28 24.88 19.84 0.78
C THR A 28 23.49 20.02 0.18
N ILE A 29 22.97 21.26 0.12
CA ILE A 29 21.69 21.55 -0.54
C ILE A 29 21.75 21.14 -2.01
N ARG A 30 22.85 21.42 -2.73
CA ARG A 30 23.00 21.01 -4.14
C ARG A 30 22.95 19.50 -4.30
N THR A 31 23.62 18.75 -3.42
CA THR A 31 23.60 17.28 -3.46
C THR A 31 22.21 16.72 -3.15
N VAL A 32 21.59 17.18 -2.06
CA VAL A 32 20.25 16.74 -1.65
C VAL A 32 19.20 17.11 -2.70
N SER A 33 19.27 18.33 -3.25
CA SER A 33 18.35 18.79 -4.29
C SER A 33 18.56 18.05 -5.61
N ALA A 34 19.79 17.66 -5.97
CA ALA A 34 20.04 16.82 -7.14
C ALA A 34 19.42 15.42 -6.97
N TRP A 35 19.52 14.82 -5.78
CA TRP A 35 18.86 13.55 -5.46
C TRP A 35 17.34 13.68 -5.48
N LEU A 36 16.80 14.72 -4.85
CA LEU A 36 15.36 14.99 -4.86
C LEU A 36 14.84 15.31 -6.26
N ALA A 37 15.63 15.99 -7.10
CA ALA A 37 15.30 16.27 -8.48
C ALA A 37 15.23 14.98 -9.32
N GLN A 38 16.11 14.01 -9.05
CA GLN A 38 16.04 12.70 -9.71
C GLN A 38 14.74 11.98 -9.36
N ILE A 39 14.36 11.96 -8.08
CA ILE A 39 13.10 11.38 -7.61
C ILE A 39 11.92 12.09 -8.28
N ARG A 40 11.89 13.43 -8.22
CA ARG A 40 10.83 14.24 -8.81
C ARG A 40 10.71 14.04 -10.33
N ARG A 41 11.83 13.86 -11.04
CA ARG A 41 11.84 13.54 -12.47
C ARG A 41 11.21 12.17 -12.75
N GLY A 42 11.48 11.16 -11.93
CA GLY A 42 10.83 9.85 -12.03
C GLY A 42 9.30 9.95 -11.87
N PHE A 43 8.83 10.67 -10.86
CA PHE A 43 7.39 10.95 -10.67
C PHE A 43 6.77 11.71 -11.85
N ASN A 44 7.50 12.69 -12.40
CA ASN A 44 7.03 13.46 -13.55
C ASN A 44 6.97 12.61 -14.83
N GLN A 45 7.89 11.66 -15.04
CA GLN A 45 7.84 10.75 -16.18
C GLN A 45 6.67 9.78 -16.08
N ILE A 46 6.45 9.17 -14.91
CA ILE A 46 5.28 8.32 -14.67
C ILE A 46 4.00 9.12 -14.89
N ARG A 47 3.93 10.36 -14.37
CA ARG A 47 2.80 11.25 -14.62
C ARG A 47 2.64 11.55 -16.10
N SER A 48 3.72 11.81 -16.84
CA SER A 48 3.68 12.12 -18.27
C SER A 48 3.23 10.92 -19.10
N GLU A 49 3.69 9.70 -18.79
CA GLU A 49 3.27 8.47 -19.45
C GLU A 49 1.79 8.17 -19.14
N VAL A 50 1.37 8.35 -17.89
CA VAL A 50 -0.03 8.21 -17.47
C VAL A 50 -0.91 9.26 -18.15
N GLU A 51 -0.47 10.50 -18.28
CA GLU A 51 -1.23 11.59 -18.90
C GLU A 51 -1.27 11.47 -20.45
N GLN A 52 -0.35 10.70 -21.03
CA GLN A 52 -0.25 10.44 -22.46
C GLN A 52 -1.00 9.16 -22.91
N GLU A 53 -1.27 8.20 -22.00
CA GLU A 53 -2.10 7.01 -22.27
C GLU A 53 -3.51 7.06 -21.63
N LEU A 54 -3.71 7.80 -20.54
CA LEU A 54 -4.96 7.87 -19.80
C LEU A 54 -5.44 9.32 -19.73
N HIS A 55 -6.35 9.69 -20.65
CA HIS A 55 -7.25 10.81 -20.45
C HIS A 55 -8.01 10.60 -19.13
N ASN A 56 -7.51 11.19 -18.03
CA ASN A 56 -8.10 11.56 -16.72
C ASN A 56 -9.20 10.72 -16.01
N ASP A 57 -9.88 9.78 -16.65
CA ASP A 57 -11.09 9.12 -16.12
C ASP A 57 -10.75 7.90 -15.26
N ALA A 58 -9.78 7.07 -15.66
CA ALA A 58 -9.50 5.81 -14.96
C ALA A 58 -8.91 6.02 -13.55
N ILE A 59 -7.88 6.88 -13.42
CA ILE A 59 -7.23 7.18 -12.14
C ILE A 59 -8.16 8.00 -11.23
N MET A 60 -8.90 8.98 -11.76
CA MET A 60 -9.90 9.71 -10.95
C MET A 60 -11.01 8.80 -10.45
N GLN A 61 -11.43 7.80 -11.23
CA GLN A 61 -12.44 6.84 -10.82
C GLN A 61 -11.91 5.88 -9.74
N GLU A 62 -10.65 5.45 -9.84
CA GLU A 62 -10.01 4.60 -8.83
C GLU A 62 -9.77 5.36 -7.53
N LEU A 63 -9.25 6.60 -7.57
CA LEU A 63 -9.11 7.45 -6.38
C LEU A 63 -10.46 7.77 -5.73
N ARG A 64 -11.51 8.01 -6.53
CA ARG A 64 -12.87 8.23 -6.00
C ARG A 64 -13.41 6.97 -5.32
N LYS A 65 -13.16 5.80 -5.90
CA LYS A 65 -13.59 4.52 -5.33
C LYS A 65 -12.89 4.24 -4.01
N THR A 66 -11.56 4.28 -3.99
CA THR A 66 -10.75 4.12 -2.77
C THR A 66 -11.10 5.16 -1.71
N GLY A 67 -11.29 6.43 -2.10
CA GLY A 67 -11.71 7.48 -1.17
C GLY A 67 -13.13 7.26 -0.61
N SER A 68 -14.04 6.72 -1.41
CA SER A 68 -15.39 6.38 -0.97
C SER A 68 -15.42 5.17 -0.03
N ASP A 69 -14.59 4.16 -0.28
CA ASP A 69 -14.45 2.97 0.56
C ASP A 69 -13.85 3.35 1.92
N LEU A 70 -12.76 4.11 1.94
CA LEU A 70 -12.15 4.64 3.18
C LEU A 70 -13.12 5.49 3.99
N LYS A 71 -13.91 6.35 3.33
CA LYS A 71 -14.91 7.19 4.02
C LYS A 71 -16.00 6.35 4.66
N ARG A 72 -16.40 5.27 4.00
CA ARG A 72 -17.44 4.35 4.45
C ARG A 72 -16.94 3.53 5.65
N ASP A 73 -15.70 3.05 5.60
CA ASP A 73 -15.05 2.36 6.71
C ASP A 73 -14.85 3.29 7.92
N ALA A 74 -14.43 4.54 7.68
CA ALA A 74 -14.29 5.55 8.74
C ALA A 74 -15.65 5.91 9.39
N GLN A 75 -16.72 5.99 8.59
CA GLN A 75 -18.07 6.20 9.10
C GLN A 75 -18.55 5.00 9.93
N GLN A 76 -18.34 3.78 9.45
CA GLN A 76 -18.69 2.56 10.18
C GLN A 76 -17.92 2.43 11.49
N ALA A 77 -16.63 2.75 11.50
CA ALA A 77 -15.82 2.79 12.71
C ALA A 77 -16.30 3.87 13.70
N GLY A 78 -16.68 5.05 13.18
CA GLY A 78 -17.26 6.12 13.99
C GLY A 78 -18.61 5.76 14.60
N ASP A 79 -19.50 5.12 13.83
CA ASP A 79 -20.81 4.67 14.27
C ASP A 79 -20.70 3.51 15.26
N ALA A 80 -19.80 2.55 15.04
CA ALA A 80 -19.52 1.45 15.96
C ALA A 80 -18.95 1.97 17.29
N LEU A 81 -18.04 2.94 17.24
CA LEU A 81 -17.47 3.55 18.44
C LEU A 81 -18.51 4.38 19.20
N LYS A 82 -19.43 5.05 18.48
CA LYS A 82 -20.53 5.80 19.09
C LYS A 82 -21.60 4.90 19.70
N ALA A 83 -21.89 3.76 19.08
CA ALA A 83 -22.79 2.74 19.61
C ALA A 83 -22.19 2.04 20.84
N ALA A 84 -20.90 1.72 20.81
CA ALA A 84 -20.19 1.15 21.95
C ALA A 84 -20.06 2.14 23.11
N SER A 85 -19.92 3.44 22.82
CA SER A 85 -19.89 4.49 23.84
C SER A 85 -21.28 4.88 24.38
N GLY A 86 -22.36 4.37 23.80
CA GLY A 86 -23.74 4.76 24.12
C GLY A 86 -24.54 3.75 24.96
N ASN A 87 -24.03 2.54 25.19
CA ASN A 87 -24.84 1.42 25.68
C ASN A 87 -24.37 0.77 27.00
N ASP A 88 -23.75 1.53 27.90
CA ASP A 88 -23.65 1.16 29.31
C ASP A 88 -24.92 1.58 30.08
N SER A 89 -26.06 0.97 29.78
CA SER A 89 -27.14 0.89 30.78
C SER A 89 -28.16 -0.21 30.47
N ALA A 90 -28.15 -1.19 31.37
CA ALA A 90 -29.26 -2.03 31.82
C ALA A 90 -29.72 -3.23 30.97
N ALA A 91 -29.46 -4.39 31.59
CA ALA A 91 -30.40 -5.50 31.82
C ALA A 91 -30.32 -6.72 30.88
N ALA A 92 -29.73 -7.79 31.43
CA ALA A 92 -30.09 -9.18 31.15
C ALA A 92 -31.62 -9.40 31.39
N PRO A 93 -32.27 -10.35 30.69
CA PRO A 93 -32.21 -11.76 31.12
C PRO A 93 -32.22 -12.81 29.98
N THR A 94 -31.75 -14.01 30.33
CA THR A 94 -32.06 -15.33 29.71
C THR A 94 -33.57 -15.64 29.83
N PRO A 95 -34.23 -16.56 29.07
CA PRO A 95 -33.80 -17.94 28.81
C PRO A 95 -34.23 -18.64 27.47
N THR A 96 -33.54 -19.75 27.18
CA THR A 96 -34.00 -21.08 26.68
C THR A 96 -35.06 -21.21 25.57
N GLU A 97 -34.68 -21.95 24.50
CA GLU A 97 -35.37 -23.08 23.81
C GLU A 97 -34.85 -23.12 22.35
N GLY A 98 -34.28 -24.18 21.77
CA GLY A 98 -34.41 -25.61 22.05
C GLY A 98 -35.17 -26.32 20.92
N SER A 99 -34.62 -26.42 19.71
CA SER A 99 -35.12 -27.30 18.62
C SER A 99 -34.02 -27.45 17.55
N GLY A 100 -33.51 -28.61 17.14
CA GLY A 100 -33.93 -29.99 17.29
C GLY A 100 -33.86 -30.69 15.92
N ALA A 101 -33.08 -31.78 15.82
CA ALA A 101 -32.92 -32.76 14.71
C ALA A 101 -31.92 -32.41 13.57
N ALA A 102 -30.76 -33.08 13.43
CA ALA A 102 -30.48 -34.50 13.08
C ALA A 102 -30.87 -34.81 11.61
N GLY A 103 -30.05 -35.32 10.69
CA GLY A 103 -28.74 -35.98 10.73
C GLY A 103 -28.25 -36.26 9.26
N PRO A 104 -27.42 -37.29 8.98
CA PRO A 104 -26.11 -37.11 8.33
C PRO A 104 -25.93 -37.75 6.93
N GLY A 105 -24.86 -37.33 6.23
CA GLY A 105 -24.03 -38.22 5.39
C GLY A 105 -24.25 -38.19 3.88
N GLN A 106 -23.25 -37.68 3.14
CA GLN A 106 -22.57 -38.35 2.01
C GLN A 106 -21.81 -37.32 1.17
N VAL A 107 -20.47 -37.39 1.18
CA VAL A 107 -19.65 -36.87 0.07
C VAL A 107 -18.58 -37.92 -0.27
N SER A 108 -18.76 -38.54 -1.44
CA SER A 108 -17.82 -39.46 -2.07
C SER A 108 -16.53 -38.72 -2.50
N PRO A 109 -15.36 -39.37 -2.42
CA PRO A 109 -14.10 -38.77 -2.84
C PRO A 109 -13.90 -38.92 -4.36
N GLY A 110 -13.87 -37.79 -5.07
CA GLY A 110 -13.56 -37.69 -6.49
C GLY A 110 -12.06 -37.83 -6.76
N ARG A 111 -11.69 -39.04 -7.18
CA ARG A 111 -10.46 -39.51 -7.83
C ARG A 111 -9.75 -38.45 -8.70
N ALA A 112 -8.59 -37.96 -8.25
CA ALA A 112 -7.60 -37.27 -9.09
C ALA A 112 -6.52 -38.28 -9.53
N SER A 113 -6.43 -38.55 -10.83
CA SER A 113 -5.42 -39.41 -11.44
C SER A 113 -4.04 -38.71 -11.49
N PRO A 114 -2.92 -39.41 -11.22
CA PRO A 114 -1.59 -38.83 -11.25
C PRO A 114 -1.02 -38.86 -12.67
N GLY A 115 -0.88 -37.68 -13.28
CA GLY A 115 -0.21 -37.48 -14.57
C GLY A 115 1.31 -37.48 -14.45
N ARG A 116 1.87 -38.70 -14.40
CA ARG A 116 3.16 -39.16 -14.94
C ARG A 116 4.19 -38.09 -15.37
N ALA A 117 5.24 -37.97 -14.56
CA ALA A 117 6.54 -37.46 -14.98
C ALA A 117 7.21 -38.42 -15.99
N SER A 118 7.86 -37.88 -17.01
CA SER A 118 8.85 -38.59 -17.83
C SER A 118 10.09 -37.70 -18.02
N PRO A 119 11.29 -38.20 -17.68
CA PRO A 119 12.55 -37.48 -17.80
C PRO A 119 13.11 -37.59 -19.23
N GLY A 120 13.41 -36.45 -19.85
CA GLY A 120 14.08 -36.36 -21.14
C GLY A 120 15.60 -36.33 -20.96
N GLN A 121 16.29 -37.23 -21.65
CA GLN A 121 17.70 -37.55 -21.54
C GLN A 121 18.66 -36.49 -22.08
N VAL A 122 19.90 -36.67 -21.64
CA VAL A 122 21.17 -36.01 -21.97
C VAL A 122 21.76 -36.41 -23.34
N SER A 123 22.32 -35.41 -24.05
CA SER A 123 23.51 -35.38 -24.96
C SER A 123 23.60 -36.35 -26.18
N PRO A 124 24.50 -36.19 -27.20
CA PRO A 124 25.64 -35.25 -27.37
C PRO A 124 25.77 -34.60 -28.80
N ASP A 125 26.88 -33.86 -29.00
CA ASP A 125 27.64 -33.67 -30.26
C ASP A 125 27.07 -32.75 -31.38
N LYS A 126 27.70 -31.58 -31.63
CA LYS A 126 28.63 -31.34 -32.76
C LYS A 126 29.04 -29.86 -32.87
N GLU A 127 30.35 -29.67 -33.04
CA GLU A 127 31.04 -28.50 -33.59
C GLU A 127 30.40 -28.01 -34.92
N PRO A 128 30.63 -26.75 -35.34
CA PRO A 128 31.78 -26.55 -36.23
C PRO A 128 32.55 -25.24 -36.02
N SER A 129 33.86 -25.38 -36.14
CA SER A 129 34.79 -24.34 -36.61
C SER A 129 34.26 -23.62 -37.87
N GLY A 130 34.46 -22.30 -37.98
CA GLY A 130 34.20 -21.59 -39.22
C GLY A 130 34.29 -20.06 -39.18
N GLN A 131 35.51 -19.58 -39.39
CA GLN A 131 35.92 -18.25 -39.94
C GLN A 131 35.81 -17.00 -39.05
#